data_AF-A0A379GHT0-F1
#
_entry.id   AF-A0A379GHT0-F1
#
_cell.length_a   1.000
_cell.length_b   1.000
_cell.length_c   1.000
_cell.angle_alpha   90.00
_cell.angle_beta   90.00
_cell.angle_gamma   90.00
#
_symmetry.space_group_name_H-M   'P 1'
#
loop_
_entity.id
_entity.type
_entity.pdbx_description
1 polymer ?
#
loop_
_entity_poly.entity_id
_entity_poly.type
_entity_poly.pdbx_seq_one_letter_code
_entity_poly.pdbx_strand_id
1 'polypeptide(L)' 'MKRLQNELTALINRGVDRHLRLAVTGLSRSGKTAFITSLVNQLTNVHSGRVYLYFLRHATNSY' A
#
# COMPACT_ATOMS: atom_id res chain seq x y z
N MET A 1 -2.82 21.14 24.33
CA MET A 1 -3.20 20.12 23.32
C MET A 1 -3.45 20.69 21.91
N LYS A 2 -4.15 21.82 21.73
CA LYS A 2 -4.41 22.41 20.39
C LYS A 2 -3.16 22.78 19.57
N ARG A 3 -2.07 23.20 20.22
CA ARG A 3 -0.79 23.49 19.55
C ARG A 3 -0.16 22.27 18.87
N LEU A 4 -0.21 21.10 19.50
CA LEU A 4 0.37 19.86 18.95
C LEU A 4 -0.43 19.37 17.73
N GLN A 5 -1.77 19.51 17.77
CA GLN A 5 -2.64 19.23 16.63
C GLN A 5 -2.38 20.19 15.47
N ASN A 6 -2.17 21.48 15.76
CA ASN A 6 -1.86 22.47 14.72
C ASN A 6 -0.47 22.24 14.10
N GLU A 7 0.53 21.85 14.88
CA GLU A 7 1.87 21.45 14.40
C GLU A 7 1.81 20.20 13.53
N LEU A 8 1.09 19.16 13.96
CA LEU A 8 0.85 17.94 13.17
C LEU A 8 0.10 18.26 11.87
N THR A 9 -0.92 19.10 11.94
CA THR A 9 -1.70 19.53 10.77
C THR A 9 -0.83 20.35 9.81
N ALA A 10 0.05 21.22 10.33
CA ALA A 10 1.01 21.97 9.53
C ALA A 10 2.08 21.08 8.87
N LEU A 11 2.56 20.04 9.57
CA LEU A 11 3.49 19.05 9.02
C LEU A 11 2.82 18.18 7.94
N ILE A 12 1.57 17.79 8.15
CA ILE A 12 0.76 17.06 7.17
C ILE A 12 0.52 17.94 5.94
N ASN A 13 0.13 19.20 6.13
CA ASN A 13 -0.16 20.17 5.07
C ASN A 13 1.09 20.58 4.27
N ARG A 14 2.27 20.62 4.90
CA ARG A 14 3.55 20.84 4.20
C ARG A 14 4.09 19.60 3.51
N GLY A 15 3.69 18.41 3.98
CA GLY A 15 4.07 17.12 3.41
C GLY A 15 3.08 16.56 2.38
N VAL A 16 2.19 17.37 1.81
CA VAL A 16 1.19 16.87 0.84
C VAL A 16 1.82 16.48 -0.50
N ASP A 17 2.99 17.04 -0.85
CA ASP A 17 3.80 16.62 -2.01
C ASP A 17 4.74 15.46 -1.65
N ARG A 18 4.16 14.32 -1.27
CA ARG A 18 4.91 13.11 -0.90
C ARG A 18 5.02 12.15 -2.09
N HIS A 19 6.02 12.38 -2.94
CA HIS A 19 6.46 11.37 -3.92
C HIS A 19 7.30 10.30 -3.20
N LEU A 20 6.70 9.14 -2.95
CA LEU A 20 7.36 8.02 -2.28
C LEU A 20 7.72 6.93 -3.31
N ARG A 21 9.02 6.62 -3.44
CA ARG A 21 9.54 5.54 -4.29
C ARG A 21 10.00 4.38 -3.41
N LEU A 22 9.41 3.21 -3.61
CA LEU A 22 9.80 1.97 -2.90
C LEU A 22 10.32 0.95 -3.90
N ALA A 23 11.49 0.38 -3.61
CA ALA A 23 11.99 -0.77 -4.34
C ALA A 23 11.46 -2.07 -3.69
N VAL A 24 11.08 -3.04 -4.51
CA VAL A 24 10.65 -4.37 -4.07
C VAL A 24 11.64 -5.39 -4.63
N THR A 25 12.38 -6.06 -3.75
CA THR A 25 13.45 -6.99 -4.12
C THR A 25 13.13 -8.42 -3.66
N GLY A 26 13.93 -9.38 -4.11
CA GLY A 26 13.75 -10.80 -3.80
C GLY A 26 14.08 -11.72 -4.97
N LEU A 27 14.29 -13.00 -4.68
CA LEU A 27 14.60 -14.03 -5.67
C LEU A 27 13.45 -14.25 -6.66
N SER A 28 13.73 -14.90 -7.79
CA SER A 28 12.67 -15.28 -8.74
C SER A 28 11.61 -16.14 -8.04
N ARG A 29 10.34 -15.94 -8.39
CA ARG A 29 9.18 -16.67 -7.83
C ARG A 29 8.90 -16.48 -6.33
N SER A 30 9.60 -15.58 -5.62
CA SER A 30 9.34 -15.27 -4.20
C SER A 30 8.04 -14.50 -3.92
N GLY A 31 7.19 -14.28 -4.93
CA GLY A 31 5.91 -13.58 -4.76
C GLY A 31 5.98 -12.05 -4.74
N LYS A 32 7.02 -11.42 -5.28
CA LYS A 32 7.16 -9.94 -5.31
C LYS A 32 5.95 -9.22 -5.92
N THR A 33 5.45 -9.70 -7.06
CA THR A 33 4.24 -9.16 -7.73
C THR A 33 3.02 -9.31 -6.83
N ALA A 34 2.88 -10.48 -6.24
CA ALA A 34 1.83 -10.86 -5.32
C ALA A 34 1.78 -9.92 -4.08
N PHE A 35 2.95 -9.57 -3.53
CA PHE A 35 3.13 -8.60 -2.46
C PHE A 35 2.79 -7.16 -2.89
N ILE A 36 3.26 -6.71 -4.06
CA ILE A 36 2.93 -5.36 -4.56
C ILE A 36 1.42 -5.23 -4.75
N THR A 37 0.78 -6.23 -5.35
CA THR A 37 -0.66 -6.24 -5.59
C THR A 37 -1.44 -6.16 -4.28
N SER A 38 -1.06 -6.92 -3.25
CA SER A 38 -1.74 -6.87 -1.95
C SER A 38 -1.50 -5.54 -1.23
N LEU A 39 -0.30 -4.96 -1.33
CA LEU A 39 0.04 -3.66 -0.74
C LEU A 39 -0.75 -2.52 -1.39
N VAL A 40 -0.80 -2.46 -2.72
CA VAL A 40 -1.59 -1.47 -3.46
C VAL A 40 -3.07 -1.63 -3.12
N ASN A 41 -3.57 -2.86 -3.11
CA ASN A 41 -4.96 -3.14 -2.74
C ASN A 41 -5.27 -2.69 -1.31
N GLN A 42 -4.37 -2.92 -0.35
CA GLN A 42 -4.56 -2.43 1.02
C GLN A 42 -4.59 -0.91 1.05
N LEU A 43 -3.66 -0.22 0.39
CA LEU A 43 -3.61 1.25 0.38
C LEU A 43 -4.85 1.89 -0.26
N THR A 44 -5.44 1.26 -1.29
CA THR A 44 -6.65 1.78 -1.96
C THR A 44 -7.96 1.33 -1.29
N ASN A 45 -7.98 0.12 -0.71
CA ASN A 45 -9.21 -0.53 -0.22
C ASN A 45 -9.21 -0.79 1.29
N VAL A 46 -8.44 -0.02 2.10
CA VAL A 46 -8.31 -0.17 3.58
C VAL A 46 -9.67 -0.41 4.28
N HIS A 47 -10.78 0.12 3.74
CA HIS A 47 -12.12 0.02 4.33
C HIS A 47 -12.94 -1.22 3.93
N SER A 48 -12.48 -2.07 3.00
CA SER A 48 -13.27 -3.18 2.44
C SER A 48 -12.52 -4.50 2.56
N GLY A 49 -12.89 -5.33 3.55
CA GLY A 49 -12.22 -6.59 3.92
C GLY A 49 -12.27 -7.75 2.90
N ARG A 50 -11.98 -7.49 1.61
CA ARG A 50 -12.00 -8.49 0.51
C ARG A 50 -10.58 -8.83 -0.01
N VAL A 51 -9.58 -8.69 0.86
CA VAL A 51 -8.14 -8.61 0.51
C VAL A 51 -7.55 -9.91 -0.06
N TYR A 52 -8.03 -11.09 0.32
CA TYR A 52 -7.42 -12.36 -0.13
C TYR A 52 -8.03 -12.93 -1.43
N LEU A 53 -9.27 -12.56 -1.76
CA LEU A 53 -10.02 -13.23 -2.83
C LEU A 53 -9.56 -12.79 -4.24
N TYR A 54 -9.04 -11.56 -4.38
CA TYR A 54 -8.50 -11.08 -5.66
C TYR A 54 -7.16 -11.73 -6.01
N PHE A 55 -6.32 -11.94 -4.99
CA PHE A 55 -5.02 -12.60 -5.11
C PHE A 55 -5.17 -14.02 -5.63
N LEU A 56 -6.06 -14.81 -5.01
CA LEU A 56 -6.33 -16.18 -5.43
C LEU A 56 -6.90 -16.21 -6.86
N ARG A 57 -7.79 -15.27 -7.22
CA ARG A 57 -8.40 -15.25 -8.57
C ARG A 57 -7.43 -14.90 -9.70
N HIS A 58 -6.37 -14.13 -9.43
CA HIS A 58 -5.40 -13.74 -10.45
C HIS A 58 -4.18 -14.67 -10.47
N ALA A 59 -3.82 -15.26 -9.34
CA ALA A 59 -2.79 -16.30 -9.26
C ALA A 59 -3.21 -17.62 -9.93
N THR A 60 -4.51 -17.93 -10.00
CA THR A 60 -5.01 -19.14 -10.69
C THR A 60 -5.02 -19.00 -12.21
N ASN A 61 -5.01 -17.78 -12.75
CA ASN A 61 -5.07 -17.50 -14.19
C ASN A 61 -3.68 -17.31 -14.83
N SER A 62 -2.62 -17.59 -14.08
CA SER A 62 -1.21 -17.51 -14.53
C SER A 62 -0.55 -18.89 -14.63
N TYR A 63 -1.34 -19.95 -14.75
CA TYR A 63 -0.93 -21.30 -15.13
C TYR A 63 -1.66 -21.72 -16.39
#